data_AF-A0A1I4J370-F1
#
_entry.id   AF-A0A1I4J370-F1
#
_cell.length_a   1.000
_cell.length_b   1.000
_cell.length_c   1.000
_cell.angle_alpha   90.00
_cell.angle_beta   90.00
_cell.angle_gamma   90.00
#
_symmetry.space_group_name_H-M   'P 1'
#
loop_
_entity.id
_entity.type
_entity.pdbx_description
1 polymer ?
#
loop_
_entity_poly.entity_id
_entity_poly.type
_entity_poly.pdbx_seq_one_letter_code
_entity_poly.pdbx_strand_id
1 'polypeptide(L)'
;MKENGIDMNPGRDLDIEVAVKVMGFIWLKHLLQFSAELAVKWLGTADEVEQSGGVYVPVVKESDMVSLKLRENFDENVPNYSTEMGAAQQIVEHMKNLGYTYNSEEKLEQEQKQYYGNFVKKGRDAAAPIGHSSEAEAIVKAALAALV
;
A
#
# COMPACT_ATOMS: atom_id res chain seq x y z
N MET A 1 -10.00 11.19 13.55
CA MET A 1 -10.67 10.71 12.32
C MET A 1 -9.71 9.76 11.63
N LYS A 2 -10.16 8.58 11.20
CA LYS A 2 -9.33 7.76 10.30
C LYS A 2 -9.43 8.44 8.93
N GLU A 3 -8.35 9.04 8.46
CA GLU A 3 -8.29 9.47 7.06
C GLU A 3 -8.46 8.20 6.21
N ASN A 4 -9.45 8.21 5.33
CA ASN A 4 -9.53 7.19 4.30
C ASN A 4 -8.36 7.48 3.35
N GLY A 5 -7.55 6.47 3.02
CA GLY A 5 -6.33 6.64 2.21
C GLY A 5 -6.52 7.32 0.83
N ILE A 6 -7.77 7.54 0.43
CA ILE A 6 -8.17 8.28 -0.77
C ILE A 6 -7.76 9.76 -0.69
N ASP A 7 -7.78 10.36 0.50
CA ASP A 7 -7.46 11.79 0.70
C ASP A 7 -5.96 12.05 0.93
N MET A 8 -5.16 11.00 1.07
CA MET A 8 -3.71 11.11 1.30
C MET A 8 -3.00 11.55 0.03
N ASN A 9 -1.96 12.38 0.18
CA ASN A 9 -1.08 12.76 -0.93
C ASN A 9 -0.20 11.56 -1.35
N PRO A 10 0.22 11.49 -2.63
CA PRO A 10 1.25 10.54 -3.06
C PRO A 10 2.51 10.62 -2.21
N GLY A 11 3.07 9.46 -1.90
CA GLY A 11 4.25 9.33 -1.07
C GLY A 11 4.10 8.23 0.00
N ARG A 12 5.01 8.28 0.98
CA ARG A 12 5.29 7.18 1.90
C ARG A 12 4.05 6.69 2.65
N ASP A 13 3.25 7.59 3.20
CA ASP A 13 2.07 7.19 3.99
C ASP A 13 1.01 6.47 3.14
N LEU A 14 0.80 6.94 1.90
CA LEU A 14 -0.11 6.29 0.96
C LEU A 14 0.43 4.92 0.50
N ASP A 15 1.74 4.82 0.29
CA ASP A 15 2.42 3.57 -0.09
C ASP A 15 2.30 2.50 1.01
N ILE A 16 2.44 2.90 2.28
CA ILE A 16 2.22 2.01 3.43
C ILE A 16 0.77 1.55 3.51
N GLU A 17 -0.16 2.49 3.37
CA GLU A 17 -1.58 2.22 3.48
C GLU A 17 -2.03 1.18 2.44
N VAL A 18 -1.60 1.34 1.18
CA VAL A 18 -1.90 0.37 0.12
C VAL A 18 -1.16 -0.94 0.33
N ALA A 19 0.09 -0.92 0.82
CA ALA A 19 0.83 -2.13 1.11
C ALA A 19 0.08 -3.00 2.13
N VAL A 20 -0.42 -2.40 3.21
CA VAL A 20 -1.10 -3.11 4.30
C VAL A 20 -2.51 -3.53 3.91
N LYS A 21 -3.30 -2.64 3.30
CA LYS A 21 -4.73 -2.90 3.02
C LYS A 21 -4.99 -3.68 1.74
N VAL A 22 -4.09 -3.57 0.76
CA VAL A 22 -4.27 -4.18 -0.56
C VAL A 22 -3.26 -5.29 -0.78
N MET A 23 -1.96 -5.01 -0.61
CA MET A 23 -0.89 -5.94 -0.99
C MET A 23 -0.59 -7.02 0.05
N GLY A 24 -1.27 -7.01 1.20
CA GLY A 24 -1.12 -8.02 2.24
C GLY A 24 0.17 -7.91 3.06
N PHE A 25 0.80 -6.73 3.09
CA PHE A 25 1.92 -6.49 3.98
C PHE A 25 1.44 -6.51 5.43
N ILE A 26 2.29 -7.02 6.31
CA ILE A 26 2.05 -7.13 7.73
C ILE A 26 3.14 -6.42 8.51
N TRP A 27 2.76 -5.88 9.66
CA TRP A 27 3.72 -5.27 10.57
C TRP A 27 4.56 -6.35 11.24
N LEU A 28 5.88 -6.17 11.24
CA LEU A 28 6.85 -7.14 11.77
C LEU A 28 7.66 -6.55 12.91
N LYS A 29 8.07 -7.41 13.84
CA LYS A 29 9.09 -7.11 14.84
C LYS A 29 10.14 -8.20 14.89
N HIS A 30 11.37 -7.80 15.17
CA HIS A 30 12.48 -8.72 15.38
C HIS A 30 12.37 -9.38 16.77
N LEU A 31 12.64 -10.69 16.86
CA LEU A 31 12.56 -11.43 18.13
C LEU A 31 13.82 -11.28 19.00
N LEU A 32 15.00 -11.14 18.39
CA LEU A 32 16.23 -10.99 19.16
C LEU A 32 16.44 -9.51 19.52
N GLN A 33 16.49 -9.21 20.82
CA GLN A 33 16.76 -7.88 21.35
C GLN A 33 18.26 -7.53 21.25
N PHE A 34 18.82 -7.43 20.05
CA PHE A 34 20.18 -6.91 19.89
C PHE A 34 20.12 -5.41 19.57
N SER A 35 20.28 -4.60 20.62
CA SER A 35 20.31 -3.13 20.69
C SER A 35 19.19 -2.35 19.96
N ALA A 36 18.87 -1.15 20.45
CA ALA A 36 17.90 -0.26 19.80
C ALA A 36 18.38 0.26 18.43
N GLU A 37 19.63 -0.01 18.05
CA GLU A 37 20.33 0.56 16.89
C GLU A 37 20.30 -0.33 15.64
N LEU A 38 19.93 -1.61 15.76
CA LEU A 38 19.91 -2.55 14.63
C LEU A 38 18.51 -2.62 14.02
N ALA A 39 18.36 -1.84 12.95
CA ALA A 39 17.28 -1.79 11.95
C ALA A 39 16.16 -2.82 12.13
N VAL A 40 15.01 -2.33 12.55
CA VAL A 40 13.79 -3.12 12.63
C VAL A 40 13.08 -2.96 11.29
N LYS A 41 12.99 -4.04 10.50
CA LYS A 41 12.12 -4.08 9.31
C LYS A 41 10.68 -4.12 9.79
N TRP A 42 9.88 -3.09 9.48
CA TRP A 42 8.54 -2.96 10.06
C TRP A 42 7.43 -3.49 9.21
N LEU A 43 7.65 -3.64 7.91
CA LEU A 43 6.65 -4.13 6.97
C LEU A 43 7.30 -5.18 6.07
N GLY A 44 6.61 -6.29 5.92
CA GLY A 44 6.98 -7.36 5.01
C GLY A 44 5.79 -8.24 4.70
N THR A 45 6.02 -9.25 3.88
CA THR A 45 5.03 -10.25 3.46
C THR A 45 5.05 -11.48 4.38
N ALA A 46 4.00 -12.30 4.33
CA ALA A 46 3.97 -13.57 5.04
C ALA A 46 5.15 -14.48 4.61
N ASP A 47 5.47 -14.51 3.33
CA ASP A 47 6.59 -15.28 2.77
C ASP A 47 7.93 -14.84 3.37
N GLU A 48 8.15 -13.52 3.53
CA GLU A 48 9.37 -13.00 4.17
C GLU A 48 9.47 -13.41 5.65
N VAL A 49 8.33 -13.52 6.35
CA VAL A 49 8.30 -14.04 7.73
C VAL A 49 8.69 -15.51 7.77
N GLU A 50 8.10 -16.34 6.91
CA GLU A 50 8.40 -17.77 6.85
C GLU A 50 9.87 -18.03 6.49
N GLN A 51 10.42 -17.27 5.54
CA GLN A 51 11.81 -17.36 5.11
C GLN A 51 12.80 -16.85 6.16
N SER A 52 12.35 -16.04 7.13
CA SER A 52 13.23 -15.49 8.17
C SER A 52 13.76 -16.52 9.16
N GLY A 53 13.23 -17.76 9.18
CA GLY A 53 13.64 -18.79 10.13
C GLY A 53 13.30 -18.45 11.58
N GLY A 54 12.27 -17.62 11.82
CA GLY A 54 11.83 -17.21 13.15
C GLY A 54 12.55 -15.97 13.70
N VAL A 55 13.25 -15.22 12.86
CA VAL A 55 13.90 -13.96 13.26
C VAL A 55 12.89 -12.81 13.37
N TYR A 56 11.88 -12.79 12.50
CA TYR A 56 10.78 -11.84 12.52
C TYR A 56 9.48 -12.51 12.93
N VAL A 57 8.64 -11.78 13.67
CA VAL A 57 7.27 -12.20 14.00
C VAL A 57 6.27 -11.10 13.68
N PRO A 58 5.02 -11.46 13.31
CA PRO A 58 3.96 -10.50 13.11
C PRO A 58 3.64 -9.72 14.39
N VAL A 59 3.37 -8.42 14.24
CA VAL A 59 2.89 -7.55 15.30
C VAL A 59 1.37 -7.69 15.39
N VAL A 60 0.89 -8.30 16.47
CA VAL A 60 -0.52 -8.64 16.65
C VAL A 60 -1.29 -7.60 17.48
N LYS A 61 -0.58 -6.75 18.25
CA LYS A 61 -1.17 -5.73 19.13
C LYS A 61 -0.97 -4.33 18.56
N GLU A 62 -2.04 -3.55 18.51
CA GLU A 62 -2.02 -2.18 17.99
C GLU A 62 -1.08 -1.25 18.77
N SER A 63 -1.01 -1.41 20.10
CA SER A 63 -0.05 -0.68 20.95
C SER A 63 1.40 -0.89 20.53
N ASP A 64 1.74 -2.12 20.12
CA ASP A 64 3.09 -2.48 19.71
C ASP A 64 3.40 -1.85 18.34
N MET A 65 2.40 -1.74 17.45
CA MET A 65 2.54 -1.06 16.16
C MET A 65 2.84 0.44 16.33
N VAL A 66 2.13 1.12 17.24
CA VAL A 66 2.36 2.55 17.51
C VAL A 66 3.77 2.77 18.06
N SER A 67 4.26 1.88 18.92
CA SER A 67 5.61 1.97 19.48
C SER A 67 6.72 1.77 18.43
N LEU A 68 6.42 1.03 17.35
CA LEU A 68 7.33 0.91 16.22
C LEU A 68 7.40 2.25 15.50
N LYS A 69 6.26 2.82 15.07
CA LYS A 69 6.14 4.08 14.32
C LYS A 69 6.92 5.29 14.90
N LEU A 70 7.30 5.25 16.17
CA LEU A 70 8.00 6.32 16.88
C LEU A 70 9.55 6.18 16.93
N ARG A 71 10.15 5.12 16.35
CA ARG A 71 11.62 4.94 16.37
C ARG A 71 12.31 5.67 15.21
N GLU A 72 13.54 6.13 15.44
CA GLU A 72 14.32 6.95 14.49
C GLU A 72 14.91 6.18 13.29
N ASN A 73 15.20 4.88 13.45
CA ASN A 73 15.81 4.06 12.39
C ASN A 73 14.75 3.18 11.72
N PHE A 74 14.16 3.73 10.67
CA PHE A 74 13.12 3.11 9.87
C PHE A 74 13.75 2.34 8.68
N ASP A 75 13.48 1.03 8.51
CA ASP A 75 13.75 0.29 7.25
C ASP A 75 12.46 -0.33 6.69
N GLU A 76 12.10 0.09 5.48
CA GLU A 76 10.81 -0.09 4.83
C GLU A 76 11.02 -0.69 3.45
N ASN A 77 10.85 -2.00 3.30
CA ASN A 77 10.93 -2.67 2.00
C ASN A 77 9.65 -2.48 1.15
N VAL A 78 8.86 -1.46 1.43
CA VAL A 78 7.60 -1.21 0.73
C VAL A 78 7.90 -0.41 -0.55
N PRO A 79 7.52 -0.93 -1.73
CA PRO A 79 7.69 -0.22 -2.99
C PRO A 79 6.99 1.14 -3.02
N ASN A 80 7.51 2.05 -3.84
CA ASN A 80 6.96 3.40 -4.05
C ASN A 80 5.69 3.38 -4.92
N TYR A 81 4.65 2.69 -4.48
CA TYR A 81 3.45 2.38 -5.27
C TYR A 81 2.75 3.60 -5.90
N SER A 82 2.68 4.72 -5.18
CA SER A 82 1.93 5.92 -5.57
C SER A 82 2.73 6.88 -6.45
N THR A 83 4.03 6.66 -6.60
CA THR A 83 4.93 7.56 -7.34
C THR A 83 5.69 6.86 -8.47
N GLU A 84 5.91 5.54 -8.36
CA GLU A 84 6.62 4.73 -9.35
C GLU A 84 5.65 3.79 -10.09
N MET A 85 5.51 4.01 -11.40
CA MET A 85 4.57 3.24 -12.22
C MET A 85 4.87 1.73 -12.23
N GLY A 86 6.16 1.35 -12.21
CA GLY A 86 6.56 -0.06 -12.14
C GLY A 86 6.11 -0.75 -10.85
N ALA A 87 6.09 -0.03 -9.73
CA ALA A 87 5.55 -0.52 -8.47
C ALA A 87 4.02 -0.56 -8.53
N ALA A 88 3.37 0.50 -9.05
CA ALA A 88 1.91 0.57 -9.19
C ALA A 88 1.34 -0.61 -9.99
N GLN A 89 2.03 -1.07 -11.03
CA GLN A 89 1.58 -2.23 -11.82
C GLN A 89 1.50 -3.53 -11.00
N GLN A 90 2.29 -3.67 -9.94
CA GLN A 90 2.18 -4.83 -9.03
C GLN A 90 0.82 -4.85 -8.32
N ILE A 91 0.23 -3.68 -8.04
CA ILE A 91 -1.12 -3.58 -7.48
C ILE A 91 -2.16 -4.04 -8.50
N VAL A 92 -2.02 -3.62 -9.76
CA VAL A 92 -2.92 -4.05 -10.84
C VAL A 92 -2.91 -5.58 -10.98
N GLU A 93 -1.72 -6.18 -11.00
CA GLU A 93 -1.54 -7.63 -11.05
C GLU A 93 -2.14 -8.32 -9.81
N HIS A 94 -1.88 -7.80 -8.62
CA HIS A 94 -2.43 -8.33 -7.38
C HIS A 94 -3.97 -8.29 -7.38
N MET A 95 -4.57 -7.14 -7.69
CA MET A 95 -6.01 -6.96 -7.76
C MET A 95 -6.65 -7.85 -8.84
N LYS A 96 -5.96 -8.07 -9.96
CA LYS A 96 -6.37 -9.03 -10.99
C LYS A 96 -6.42 -10.46 -10.44
N ASN A 97 -5.44 -10.87 -9.64
CA ASN A 97 -5.46 -12.18 -8.97
C ASN A 97 -6.60 -12.30 -7.96
N LEU A 98 -7.04 -11.18 -7.36
CA LEU A 98 -8.25 -11.11 -6.53
C LEU A 98 -9.57 -11.08 -7.34
N GLY A 99 -9.49 -11.13 -8.67
CA GLY A 99 -10.64 -11.16 -9.58
C GLY A 99 -11.20 -9.80 -9.96
N TYR A 100 -10.43 -8.72 -9.77
CA TYR A 100 -10.78 -7.39 -10.27
C TYR A 100 -10.26 -7.18 -11.70
N THR A 101 -10.88 -6.25 -12.42
CA THR A 101 -10.37 -5.73 -13.70
C THR A 101 -10.07 -4.25 -13.52
N TYR A 102 -8.87 -3.82 -13.89
CA TYR A 102 -8.48 -2.42 -13.88
C TYR A 102 -8.92 -1.76 -15.18
N ASN A 103 -9.64 -0.65 -15.07
CA ASN A 103 -9.99 0.23 -16.18
C ASN A 103 -9.31 1.58 -15.93
N SER A 104 -8.66 2.12 -16.96
CA SER A 104 -8.09 3.46 -16.92
C SER A 104 -8.62 4.31 -18.06
N GLU A 105 -8.79 5.59 -17.78
CA GLU A 105 -9.09 6.62 -18.76
C GLU A 105 -8.16 7.82 -18.52
N GLU A 106 -7.72 8.44 -19.59
CA GLU A 106 -6.87 9.61 -19.58
C GLU A 106 -7.64 10.78 -20.20
N LYS A 107 -7.69 11.92 -19.51
CA LYS A 107 -8.34 13.14 -20.01
C LYS A 107 -7.41 14.33 -19.91
N LEU A 108 -7.60 15.27 -20.83
CA LEU A 108 -7.02 16.60 -20.73
C LEU A 108 -8.08 17.54 -20.16
N GLU A 109 -7.93 17.95 -18.90
CA GLU A 109 -8.84 18.88 -18.22
C GLU A 109 -8.07 20.13 -17.81
N GLN A 110 -8.58 21.31 -18.20
CA GLN A 110 -7.93 22.60 -17.89
C GLN A 110 -6.43 22.62 -18.28
N GLU A 111 -6.09 22.07 -19.44
CA GLU A 111 -4.71 21.95 -19.96
C GLU A 111 -3.80 21.04 -19.13
N GLN A 112 -4.34 20.32 -18.16
CA GLN A 112 -3.61 19.35 -17.34
C GLN A 112 -4.08 17.94 -17.66
N LYS A 113 -3.11 17.03 -17.72
CA LYS A 113 -3.37 15.61 -17.92
C LYS A 113 -3.87 14.99 -16.62
N GLN A 114 -5.02 14.34 -16.66
CA GLN A 114 -5.67 13.70 -15.53
C GLN A 114 -5.89 12.21 -15.83
N TYR A 115 -5.61 11.37 -14.85
CA TYR A 115 -5.74 9.92 -14.93
C TYR A 115 -6.87 9.44 -14.03
N TYR A 116 -7.78 8.65 -14.59
CA TYR A 116 -8.98 8.13 -13.94
C TYR A 116 -8.85 6.61 -13.90
N GLY A 117 -8.58 6.05 -12.71
CA GLY A 117 -8.46 4.62 -12.49
C GLY A 117 -9.68 4.04 -11.77
N ASN A 118 -10.08 2.81 -12.11
CA ASN A 118 -11.10 2.08 -11.38
C ASN A 118 -10.85 0.56 -11.40
N PHE A 119 -11.14 -0.11 -10.29
CA PHE A 119 -11.14 -1.58 -10.22
C PHE A 119 -12.57 -2.09 -10.11
N VAL A 120 -12.99 -2.90 -11.08
CA VAL A 120 -14.33 -3.49 -11.13
C VAL A 120 -14.29 -4.99 -10.86
N LYS A 121 -15.27 -5.51 -10.10
CA LYS A 121 -15.43 -6.95 -9.85
C LYS A 121 -16.91 -7.32 -9.95
N LYS A 122 -17.20 -8.42 -10.64
CA LYS A 122 -18.59 -8.88 -10.85
C LYS A 122 -19.28 -9.05 -9.49
N GLY A 123 -20.43 -8.41 -9.32
CA GLY A 123 -21.22 -8.49 -8.09
C GLY A 123 -20.76 -7.54 -6.97
N ARG A 124 -19.83 -6.61 -7.24
CA ARG A 124 -19.53 -5.46 -6.38
C ARG A 124 -19.80 -4.17 -7.13
N ASP A 125 -20.36 -3.20 -6.44
CA ASP A 125 -20.46 -1.83 -6.95
C ASP A 125 -19.06 -1.24 -7.07
N ALA A 126 -18.79 -0.57 -8.18
CA ALA A 126 -17.52 0.07 -8.43
C ALA A 126 -17.56 1.51 -7.92
N ALA A 127 -16.47 1.95 -7.27
CA ALA A 127 -16.31 3.35 -6.92
C ALA A 127 -16.26 4.20 -8.20
N ALA A 128 -16.77 5.44 -8.12
CA ALA A 128 -16.60 6.39 -9.21
C ALA A 128 -15.12 6.80 -9.29
N PRO A 129 -14.48 6.74 -10.48
CA PRO A 129 -13.09 7.14 -10.61
C PRO A 129 -12.96 8.65 -10.40
N ILE A 130 -11.92 9.05 -9.67
CA ILE A 130 -11.52 10.44 -9.46
C ILE A 130 -10.28 10.71 -10.32
N GLY A 131 -10.17 11.93 -10.86
CA GLY A 131 -9.01 12.35 -11.65
C GLY A 131 -7.80 12.63 -10.77
N HIS A 132 -6.65 12.07 -11.14
CA HIS A 132 -5.38 12.26 -10.45
C HIS A 132 -4.29 12.76 -11.39
N SER A 133 -3.32 13.45 -10.81
CA SER A 133 -2.19 14.05 -11.53
C SER A 133 -1.20 13.03 -12.12
N SER A 134 -1.20 11.79 -11.61
CA SER A 134 -0.37 10.70 -12.10
C SER A 134 -1.14 9.38 -12.18
N GLU A 135 -0.73 8.51 -13.09
CA GLU A 135 -1.32 7.19 -13.25
C GLU A 135 -1.04 6.27 -12.05
N ALA A 136 0.17 6.37 -11.47
CA ALA A 136 0.54 5.59 -10.28
C ALA A 136 -0.35 5.93 -9.08
N GLU A 137 -0.60 7.22 -8.83
CA GLU A 137 -1.55 7.66 -7.79
C GLU A 137 -2.96 7.13 -8.06
N ALA A 138 -3.43 7.24 -9.32
CA ALA A 138 -4.76 6.79 -9.71
C ALA A 138 -4.96 5.29 -9.43
N ILE A 139 -3.96 4.46 -9.75
CA ILE A 139 -3.98 3.01 -9.46
C ILE A 139 -4.12 2.76 -7.97
N VAL A 140 -3.26 3.39 -7.16
CA VAL A 140 -3.20 3.15 -5.71
C VAL A 140 -4.53 3.53 -5.04
N LYS A 141 -5.05 4.73 -5.34
CA LYS A 141 -6.29 5.20 -4.75
C LYS A 141 -7.50 4.41 -5.24
N ALA A 142 -7.53 4.01 -6.51
CA ALA A 142 -8.58 3.13 -7.02
C ALA A 142 -8.57 1.76 -6.33
N ALA A 143 -7.39 1.18 -6.06
CA ALA A 143 -7.28 -0.11 -5.38
C ALA A 143 -7.77 -0.02 -3.93
N LEU A 144 -7.40 1.04 -3.21
CA LEU A 144 -7.90 1.32 -1.87
C LEU A 144 -9.43 1.49 -1.87
N ALA A 145 -9.98 2.27 -2.80
CA ALA A 145 -11.42 2.49 -2.89
C ALA A 145 -12.21 1.21 -3.22
N ALA A 146 -11.62 0.27 -3.96
CA ALA A 146 -12.29 -0.97 -4.37
C ALA A 146 -12.36 -2.05 -3.28
N LEU A 147 -11.59 -1.90 -2.19
CA LEU A 147 -11.55 -2.84 -1.06
C LEU A 147 -12.17 -2.30 0.24
N VAL A 148 -12.59 -1.03 0.26
CA VAL A 148 -13.43 -0.45 1.32
C VAL A 148 -14.89 -0.89 1.13
#